data_AF-A0A8C3U6A7-F1
#
_entry.id   AF-A0A8C3U6A7-F1
#
_cell.length_a   1.000
_cell.length_b   1.000
_cell.length_c   1.000
_cell.angle_alpha   90.00
_cell.angle_beta   90.00
_cell.angle_gamma   90.00
#
_symmetry.space_group_name_H-M   'P 1'
#
loop_
_entity.id
_entity.type
_entity.pdbx_description
1 polymer ?
#
loop_
_entity_poly.entity_id
_entity_poly.type
_entity_poly.pdbx_seq_one_letter_code
_entity_poly.pdbx_strand_id
1 'polypeptide(L)'
;EMFPQALFPTLLCVVLVPLHAAQNCPINVYFIIDTSESVALQTVPIQSLVDQIKRFIPMFIDKLESELYQNQVYITWQFGGLHYSDVVEIYSPLTSSKDIYLPRLSAIKYLGRGTFTDCAISNMTQQIQTQMANGVNFAVVITDGHVTGSPCGGMKMQAERARDMGIKLFAVAPSEKVYEQGLREIANLPHELYRNNYAITQRDTLEIDVNTIDRIIQAMMLLIKGSPESIFIARVPLPPPLPYHHTPLQG
;
A
#
# COMPACT_ATOMS: atom_id res chain seq x y z
N GLU A 1 39.95 -24.42 52.39
CA GLU A 1 38.67 -23.69 52.16
C GLU A 1 38.83 -22.94 50.84
N MET A 2 38.49 -23.56 49.71
CA MET A 2 37.18 -23.58 49.05
C MET A 2 36.73 -22.20 48.54
N PHE A 3 37.00 -21.96 47.24
CA PHE A 3 36.38 -20.95 46.38
C PHE A 3 34.85 -21.17 46.29
N PRO A 4 34.03 -20.13 46.02
CA PRO A 4 33.65 -19.84 44.62
C PRO A 4 33.55 -18.33 44.32
N GLN A 5 34.24 -17.79 43.31
CA GLN A 5 33.83 -17.69 41.90
C GLN A 5 32.35 -17.30 41.72
N ALA A 6 32.13 -16.00 41.50
CA ALA A 6 30.87 -15.44 41.04
C ALA A 6 30.57 -15.91 39.61
N LEU A 7 29.50 -16.67 39.48
CA LEU A 7 28.87 -17.04 38.21
C LEU A 7 28.14 -15.82 37.64
N PHE A 8 28.63 -15.26 36.55
CA PHE A 8 27.83 -14.43 35.67
C PHE A 8 26.87 -15.35 34.90
N PRO A 9 25.53 -15.21 35.02
CA PRO A 9 24.64 -15.92 34.13
C PRO A 9 24.72 -15.23 32.76
N THR A 10 25.46 -15.84 31.84
CA THR A 10 25.24 -15.69 30.40
C THR A 10 23.81 -16.10 30.11
N LEU A 11 22.88 -15.13 30.04
CA LEU A 11 21.54 -15.39 29.56
C LEU A 11 21.60 -15.55 28.04
N LEU A 12 21.86 -16.80 27.68
CA LEU A 12 21.73 -17.38 26.36
C LEU A 12 20.26 -17.26 25.91
N CYS A 13 19.85 -16.11 25.38
CA CYS A 13 18.65 -16.02 24.57
C CYS A 13 18.98 -16.57 23.16
N VAL A 14 19.27 -17.86 23.07
CA VAL A 14 19.12 -18.59 21.81
C VAL A 14 17.62 -18.82 21.67
N VAL A 15 16.93 -17.81 21.15
CA VAL A 15 15.57 -17.99 20.66
C VAL A 15 15.69 -18.99 19.50
N LEU A 16 15.02 -20.13 19.65
CA LEU A 16 14.78 -21.09 18.57
C LEU A 16 14.00 -20.39 17.46
N VAL A 17 14.71 -19.73 16.55
CA VAL A 17 14.14 -19.23 15.30
C VAL A 17 13.95 -20.47 14.40
N PRO A 18 12.73 -20.75 13.90
CA PRO A 18 12.49 -21.92 13.08
C PRO A 18 13.32 -21.89 11.80
N LEU A 19 13.82 -23.08 11.45
CA LEU A 19 14.59 -23.41 10.26
C LEU A 19 13.94 -22.92 8.95
N HIS A 20 14.76 -22.37 8.04
CA HIS A 20 14.48 -22.24 6.58
C HIS A 20 13.31 -21.37 6.12
N ALA A 21 12.70 -20.53 6.96
CA ALA A 21 11.67 -19.62 6.47
C ALA A 21 12.30 -18.44 5.71
N ALA A 22 11.96 -18.28 4.42
CA ALA A 22 12.12 -16.98 3.75
C ALA A 22 11.48 -15.91 4.63
N GLN A 23 12.18 -14.80 4.86
CA GLN A 23 11.63 -13.74 5.71
C GLN A 23 10.52 -13.01 4.96
N ASN A 24 9.35 -12.91 5.58
CA ASN A 24 8.19 -12.26 4.97
C ASN A 24 8.39 -10.74 4.94
N CYS A 25 8.20 -10.15 3.75
CA CYS A 25 8.11 -8.70 3.55
C CYS A 25 6.67 -8.36 3.17
N PRO A 26 5.79 -8.10 4.16
CA PRO A 26 4.44 -7.65 3.89
C PRO A 26 4.45 -6.27 3.23
N ILE A 27 3.66 -6.13 2.18
CA ILE A 27 3.46 -4.90 1.43
C ILE A 27 1.99 -4.54 1.53
N ASN A 28 1.73 -3.32 2.01
CA ASN A 28 0.39 -2.82 2.19
C ASN A 28 0.08 -1.79 1.11
N VAL A 29 -1.00 -2.01 0.36
CA VAL A 29 -1.51 -1.06 -0.64
C VAL A 29 -2.89 -0.58 -0.20
N TYR A 30 -2.98 0.70 0.19
CA TYR A 30 -4.25 1.29 0.60
C TYR A 30 -4.83 2.15 -0.53
N PHE A 31 -6.04 1.84 -0.98
CA PHE A 31 -6.71 2.60 -2.03
C PHE A 31 -7.60 3.69 -1.40
N ILE A 32 -7.43 4.93 -1.84
CA ILE A 32 -8.26 6.07 -1.45
C ILE A 32 -9.02 6.49 -2.70
N ILE A 33 -10.35 6.35 -2.69
CA ILE A 33 -11.19 6.59 -3.88
C ILE A 33 -12.01 7.86 -3.70
N ASP A 34 -11.78 8.85 -4.55
CA ASP A 34 -12.61 10.04 -4.62
C ASP A 34 -13.93 9.73 -5.35
N THR A 35 -15.03 9.86 -4.61
CA THR A 35 -16.42 9.69 -5.09
C THR A 35 -17.20 10.99 -5.00
N SER A 36 -16.50 12.13 -5.06
CA SER A 36 -17.10 13.46 -5.09
C SER A 36 -17.70 13.80 -6.46
N GLU A 37 -18.45 14.91 -6.49
CA GLU A 37 -19.03 15.47 -7.72
C GLU A 37 -17.96 15.88 -8.74
N SER A 38 -16.79 16.39 -8.29
CA SER A 38 -15.73 16.84 -9.19
C SER A 38 -15.16 15.69 -10.03
N VAL A 39 -15.24 14.45 -9.53
CA VAL A 39 -14.88 13.23 -10.26
C VAL A 39 -16.08 12.63 -11.01
N ALA A 40 -17.21 12.39 -10.33
CA ALA A 40 -18.32 11.63 -10.92
C ALA A 40 -19.03 12.34 -12.07
N LEU A 41 -18.94 13.68 -12.15
CA LEU A 41 -19.59 14.49 -13.18
C LEU A 41 -18.69 14.81 -14.39
N GLN A 42 -17.45 14.32 -14.44
CA GLN A 42 -16.53 14.65 -15.55
C GLN A 42 -16.92 13.99 -16.89
N THR A 43 -17.74 12.94 -16.83
CA THR A 43 -18.12 12.08 -17.96
C THR A 43 -19.62 11.80 -17.94
N VAL A 44 -20.20 11.51 -19.11
CA VAL A 44 -21.58 11.02 -19.24
C VAL A 44 -21.53 9.59 -19.78
N PRO A 45 -22.25 8.61 -19.18
CA PRO A 45 -23.12 8.73 -18.00
C PRO A 45 -22.41 9.16 -16.71
N ILE A 46 -23.15 9.79 -15.79
CA ILE A 46 -22.67 10.14 -14.44
C ILE A 46 -22.17 8.86 -13.75
N GLN A 47 -21.13 8.97 -12.93
CA GLN A 47 -20.47 7.86 -12.21
C GLN A 47 -19.68 6.88 -13.08
N SER A 48 -19.63 7.04 -14.42
CA SER A 48 -18.83 6.14 -15.28
C SER A 48 -17.37 6.04 -14.82
N LEU A 49 -16.77 7.14 -14.36
CA LEU A 49 -15.41 7.11 -13.81
C LEU A 49 -15.31 6.35 -12.49
N VAL A 50 -16.31 6.44 -11.61
CA VAL A 50 -16.34 5.64 -10.37
C VAL A 50 -16.43 4.15 -10.72
N ASP A 51 -17.20 3.80 -11.75
CA ASP A 51 -17.25 2.43 -12.26
C ASP A 51 -15.92 1.99 -12.90
N GLN A 52 -15.21 2.89 -13.58
CA GLN A 52 -13.85 2.61 -14.07
C GLN A 52 -12.87 2.35 -12.93
N ILE A 53 -12.94 3.14 -11.86
CA ILE A 53 -12.09 2.94 -10.68
C ILE A 53 -12.37 1.57 -10.04
N LYS A 54 -13.65 1.19 -9.90
CA LYS A 54 -14.08 -0.11 -9.37
C LYS A 54 -13.65 -1.29 -10.25
N ARG A 55 -13.38 -1.07 -11.54
CA ARG A 55 -12.81 -2.06 -12.47
C ARG A 55 -11.28 -2.05 -12.51
N PHE A 56 -10.65 -0.89 -12.32
CA PHE A 56 -9.20 -0.71 -12.30
C PHE A 56 -8.55 -1.42 -11.11
N ILE A 57 -9.11 -1.28 -9.90
CA ILE A 57 -8.52 -1.84 -8.67
C ILE A 57 -8.43 -3.38 -8.71
N PRO A 58 -9.46 -4.15 -9.14
CA PRO A 58 -9.33 -5.59 -9.33
C PRO A 58 -8.20 -5.95 -10.30
N MET A 59 -8.12 -5.27 -11.45
CA MET A 59 -7.04 -5.49 -12.42
C MET A 59 -5.65 -5.19 -11.84
N PHE A 60 -5.55 -4.16 -10.99
CA PHE A 60 -4.34 -3.84 -10.26
C PHE A 60 -3.96 -4.97 -9.30
N ILE A 61 -4.89 -5.41 -8.45
CA ILE A 61 -4.69 -6.46 -7.45
C ILE A 61 -4.38 -7.82 -8.10
N ASP A 62 -4.90 -8.10 -9.29
CA ASP A 62 -4.62 -9.33 -10.03
C ASP A 62 -3.21 -9.39 -10.62
N LYS A 63 -2.59 -8.24 -10.85
CA LYS A 63 -1.18 -8.15 -11.28
C LYS A 63 -0.19 -8.16 -10.11
N LEU A 64 -0.65 -8.10 -8.87
CA LEU A 64 0.22 -8.24 -7.70
C LEU A 64 0.52 -9.71 -7.45
N GLU A 65 1.69 -10.16 -7.91
CA GLU A 65 2.19 -11.51 -7.67
C GLU A 65 3.04 -11.54 -6.39
N SER A 66 2.81 -12.55 -5.56
CA SER A 66 3.71 -12.85 -4.44
C SER A 66 4.95 -13.54 -5.00
N GLU A 67 6.11 -12.90 -4.86
CA GLU A 67 7.38 -13.42 -5.39
C GLU A 67 8.42 -13.64 -4.28
N LEU A 68 9.29 -14.62 -4.49
CA LEU A 68 10.48 -14.84 -3.67
C LEU A 68 11.63 -14.00 -4.25
N TYR A 69 11.89 -12.84 -3.64
CA TYR A 69 12.98 -11.97 -4.04
C TYR A 69 14.32 -12.51 -3.52
N GLN A 70 15.30 -12.64 -4.42
CA GLN A 70 16.67 -13.11 -4.14
C GLN A 70 16.74 -14.44 -3.39
N ASN A 71 15.74 -15.32 -3.54
CA ASN A 71 15.63 -16.60 -2.83
C ASN A 71 15.61 -16.48 -1.30
N GLN A 72 15.33 -15.29 -0.75
CA GLN A 72 15.46 -15.00 0.68
C GLN A 72 14.26 -14.24 1.26
N VAL A 73 13.62 -13.36 0.47
CA VAL A 73 12.54 -12.49 0.93
C VAL A 73 11.24 -12.86 0.24
N TYR A 74 10.22 -13.24 1.01
CA TYR A 74 8.90 -13.56 0.47
C TYR A 74 7.99 -12.34 0.52
N ILE A 75 7.67 -11.79 -0.65
CA ILE A 75 6.80 -10.61 -0.77
C ILE A 75 5.36 -11.06 -0.66
N THR A 76 4.61 -10.48 0.28
CA THR A 76 3.17 -10.72 0.43
C THR A 76 2.40 -9.42 0.34
N TRP A 77 1.19 -9.47 -0.21
CA TRP A 77 0.38 -8.28 -0.44
C TRP A 77 -0.84 -8.26 0.46
N GLN A 78 -1.10 -7.10 1.06
CA GLN A 78 -2.33 -6.78 1.74
C GLN A 78 -2.91 -5.51 1.13
N PHE A 79 -4.23 -5.43 1.08
CA PHE A 79 -4.96 -4.32 0.50
C PHE A 79 -6.05 -3.84 1.45
N GLY A 80 -6.18 -2.52 1.51
CA GLY A 80 -7.18 -1.81 2.31
C GLY A 80 -7.82 -0.74 1.44
N GLY A 81 -8.89 -0.13 1.94
CA GLY A 81 -9.44 0.99 1.19
C GLY A 81 -10.59 1.72 1.85
N LEU A 82 -10.70 2.98 1.44
CA LEU A 82 -11.77 3.88 1.77
C LEU A 82 -12.19 4.67 0.53
N HIS A 83 -13.40 5.20 0.55
CA HIS A 83 -13.83 6.20 -0.42
C HIS A 83 -14.36 7.43 0.29
N TYR A 84 -14.39 8.56 -0.41
CA TYR A 84 -14.75 9.83 0.21
C TYR A 84 -15.44 10.82 -0.73
N SER A 85 -16.06 11.82 -0.13
CA SER A 85 -16.47 13.09 -0.72
C SER A 85 -16.30 14.19 0.35
N ASP A 86 -17.37 14.71 0.94
CA ASP A 86 -17.36 15.47 2.19
C ASP A 86 -17.36 14.59 3.45
N VAL A 87 -17.60 13.28 3.30
CA VAL A 87 -17.47 12.26 4.34
C VAL A 87 -16.49 11.16 3.89
N VAL A 88 -15.99 10.38 4.84
CA VAL A 88 -15.05 9.28 4.59
C VAL A 88 -15.69 7.96 5.03
N GLU A 89 -15.75 6.98 4.12
CA GLU A 89 -16.25 5.64 4.39
C GLU A 89 -15.16 4.60 4.13
N ILE A 90 -14.77 3.87 5.17
CA ILE A 90 -13.81 2.76 5.07
C ILE A 90 -14.58 1.52 4.63
N TYR A 91 -14.39 1.10 3.38
CA TYR A 91 -15.03 -0.11 2.87
C TYR A 91 -14.23 -1.37 3.20
N SER A 92 -12.93 -1.28 3.46
CA SER A 92 -12.15 -2.44 3.91
C SER A 92 -10.97 -2.06 4.82
N PRO A 93 -10.79 -2.75 5.97
CA PRO A 93 -9.49 -2.79 6.63
C PRO A 93 -8.46 -3.51 5.75
N LEU A 94 -7.19 -3.53 6.16
CA LEU A 94 -6.15 -4.28 5.46
C LEU A 94 -6.47 -5.78 5.53
N THR A 95 -6.41 -6.44 4.39
CA THR A 95 -6.60 -7.88 4.28
C THR A 95 -5.79 -8.43 3.10
N SER A 96 -5.37 -9.67 3.19
CA SER A 96 -4.81 -10.41 2.05
C SER A 96 -5.89 -11.17 1.26
N SER A 97 -7.14 -11.18 1.73
CA SER A 97 -8.23 -11.95 1.10
C SER A 97 -8.95 -11.13 0.02
N LYS A 98 -8.71 -11.48 -1.24
CA LYS A 98 -9.43 -10.90 -2.39
C LYS A 98 -10.94 -11.14 -2.29
N ASP A 99 -11.34 -12.31 -1.80
CA ASP A 99 -12.74 -12.70 -1.62
C ASP A 99 -13.48 -11.83 -0.58
N ILE A 100 -12.77 -11.24 0.37
CA ILE A 100 -13.34 -10.28 1.32
C ILE A 100 -13.33 -8.86 0.73
N TYR A 101 -12.23 -8.49 0.07
CA TYR A 101 -12.02 -7.12 -0.39
C TYR A 101 -12.86 -6.75 -1.61
N LEU A 102 -12.87 -7.58 -2.65
CA LEU A 102 -13.49 -7.27 -3.94
C LEU A 102 -15.02 -7.08 -3.84
N PRO A 103 -15.77 -7.89 -3.07
CA PRO A 103 -17.20 -7.64 -2.87
C PRO A 103 -17.51 -6.34 -2.11
N ARG A 104 -16.63 -5.92 -1.20
CA ARG A 104 -16.80 -4.64 -0.48
C ARG A 104 -16.51 -3.44 -1.38
N LEU A 105 -15.47 -3.55 -2.21
CA LEU A 105 -15.17 -2.57 -3.25
C LEU A 105 -16.35 -2.42 -4.23
N SER A 106 -16.93 -3.52 -4.69
CA SER A 106 -18.04 -3.48 -5.65
C SER A 106 -19.32 -2.87 -5.06
N ALA A 107 -19.50 -2.97 -3.73
CA ALA A 107 -20.61 -2.40 -2.99
C ALA A 107 -20.50 -0.89 -2.73
N ILE A 108 -19.35 -0.25 -3.01
CA ILE A 108 -19.17 1.20 -2.86
C ILE A 108 -20.24 1.94 -3.64
N LYS A 109 -20.84 2.92 -2.96
CA LYS A 109 -21.84 3.83 -3.51
C LYS A 109 -21.23 5.21 -3.65
N TYR A 110 -21.61 5.89 -4.73
CA TYR A 110 -21.30 7.29 -4.91
C TYR A 110 -21.91 8.13 -3.79
N LEU A 111 -21.05 8.88 -3.08
CA LEU A 111 -21.48 9.78 -2.00
C LEU A 111 -21.97 11.13 -2.56
N GLY A 112 -21.22 11.68 -3.52
CA GLY A 112 -21.42 13.04 -4.00
C GLY A 112 -21.16 14.11 -2.94
N ARG A 113 -21.23 15.37 -3.36
CA ARG A 113 -21.07 16.59 -2.56
C ARG A 113 -19.69 16.76 -1.90
N GLY A 114 -19.01 17.85 -2.26
CA GLY A 114 -17.75 18.26 -1.64
C GLY A 114 -16.60 17.26 -1.81
N THR A 115 -15.39 17.71 -1.47
CA THR A 115 -14.16 16.94 -1.63
C THR A 115 -13.20 17.29 -0.49
N PHE A 116 -13.20 16.48 0.58
CA PHE A 116 -12.37 16.60 1.78
C PHE A 116 -11.24 15.58 1.77
N THR A 117 -10.32 15.75 0.80
CA THR A 117 -9.16 14.87 0.59
C THR A 117 -8.25 14.78 1.81
N ASP A 118 -8.17 15.85 2.61
CA ASP A 118 -7.39 15.88 3.84
C ASP A 118 -7.90 14.88 4.89
N CYS A 119 -9.21 14.76 5.05
CA CYS A 119 -9.82 13.78 5.94
C CYS A 119 -9.61 12.35 5.45
N ALA A 120 -9.66 12.13 4.14
CA ALA A 120 -9.41 10.82 3.54
C ALA A 120 -7.97 10.34 3.81
N ILE A 121 -6.97 11.21 3.58
CA ILE A 121 -5.56 10.91 3.85
C ILE A 121 -5.33 10.69 5.35
N SER A 122 -5.92 11.53 6.21
CA SER A 122 -5.83 11.37 7.67
C SER A 122 -6.40 10.03 8.15
N ASN A 123 -7.56 9.62 7.64
CA ASN A 123 -8.18 8.33 8.00
C ASN A 123 -7.36 7.15 7.51
N MET A 124 -6.85 7.18 6.28
CA MET A 124 -5.97 6.13 5.76
C MET A 124 -4.70 5.99 6.63
N THR A 125 -4.07 7.11 6.99
CA THR A 125 -2.88 7.12 7.85
C THR A 125 -3.19 6.46 9.20
N GLN A 126 -4.33 6.80 9.81
CA GLN A 126 -4.78 6.20 11.05
C GLN A 126 -5.08 4.70 10.90
N GLN A 127 -5.67 4.26 9.78
CA GLN A 127 -5.97 2.85 9.52
C GLN A 127 -4.69 2.01 9.42
N ILE A 128 -3.66 2.49 8.70
CA ILE A 128 -2.36 1.83 8.60
C ILE A 128 -1.69 1.75 9.97
N GLN A 129 -1.73 2.84 10.75
CA GLN A 129 -1.13 2.89 12.08
C GLN A 129 -1.81 1.97 13.09
N THR A 130 -3.15 2.00 13.17
CA THR A 130 -3.92 1.24 14.17
C THR A 130 -3.87 -0.27 13.92
N GLN A 131 -3.75 -0.69 12.66
CA GLN A 131 -3.58 -2.09 12.29
C GLN A 131 -2.14 -2.58 12.45
N MET A 132 -1.22 -1.73 12.93
CA MET A 132 0.22 -2.02 13.07
C MET A 132 0.77 -2.65 11.79
N ALA A 133 0.43 -2.04 10.65
CA ALA A 133 0.80 -2.54 9.35
C ALA A 133 2.33 -2.54 9.21
N ASN A 134 2.92 -3.72 9.36
CA ASN A 134 4.35 -3.93 9.22
C ASN A 134 4.76 -3.92 7.75
N GLY A 135 6.02 -3.57 7.48
CA GLY A 135 6.61 -3.59 6.14
C GLY A 135 6.30 -2.33 5.33
N VAL A 136 6.35 -2.46 4.00
CA VAL A 136 6.32 -1.30 3.11
C VAL A 136 4.88 -0.84 2.87
N ASN A 137 4.60 0.40 3.26
CA ASN A 137 3.28 1.01 3.14
C ASN A 137 3.17 1.93 1.91
N PHE A 138 2.18 1.65 1.06
CA PHE A 138 1.81 2.45 -0.09
C PHE A 138 0.35 2.91 0.02
N ALA A 139 0.06 4.10 -0.48
CA ALA A 139 -1.31 4.51 -0.77
C ALA A 139 -1.44 4.93 -2.23
N VAL A 140 -2.53 4.48 -2.87
CA VAL A 140 -2.92 4.90 -4.22
C VAL A 140 -4.13 5.80 -4.07
N VAL A 141 -3.90 7.11 -4.21
CA VAL A 141 -4.92 8.14 -4.07
C VAL A 141 -5.49 8.45 -5.44
N ILE A 142 -6.75 8.08 -5.65
CA ILE A 142 -7.46 8.24 -6.90
C ILE A 142 -8.41 9.42 -6.78
N THR A 143 -8.02 10.57 -7.33
CA THR A 143 -8.75 11.85 -7.24
C THR A 143 -8.40 12.74 -8.43
N ASP A 144 -9.26 13.70 -8.75
CA ASP A 144 -8.93 14.75 -9.71
C ASP A 144 -8.12 15.90 -9.10
N GLY A 145 -7.85 15.85 -7.79
CA GLY A 145 -7.02 16.80 -7.06
C GLY A 145 -7.75 18.05 -6.57
N HIS A 146 -9.03 18.22 -6.93
CA HIS A 146 -9.83 19.33 -6.42
C HIS A 146 -10.20 19.11 -4.96
N VAL A 147 -10.34 20.21 -4.22
CA VAL A 147 -10.81 20.21 -2.84
C VAL A 147 -11.87 21.29 -2.67
N THR A 148 -12.91 21.02 -1.89
CA THR A 148 -13.94 22.03 -1.56
C THR A 148 -13.86 22.49 -0.11
N GLY A 149 -13.01 21.84 0.71
CA GLY A 149 -12.80 22.18 2.10
C GLY A 149 -11.66 21.36 2.71
N SER A 150 -11.28 21.71 3.93
CA SER A 150 -10.20 21.03 4.66
C SER A 150 -10.45 21.01 6.17
N PRO A 151 -11.53 20.35 6.65
CA PRO A 151 -11.85 20.33 8.07
C PRO A 151 -10.88 19.47 8.88
N CYS A 152 -10.04 18.65 8.24
CA CYS A 152 -9.02 17.83 8.88
C CYS A 152 -7.62 18.47 8.81
N GLY A 153 -7.51 19.77 8.56
CA GLY A 153 -6.25 20.51 8.71
C GLY A 153 -5.41 20.65 7.43
N GLY A 154 -5.97 20.32 6.26
CA GLY A 154 -5.37 20.65 4.97
C GLY A 154 -4.71 19.47 4.27
N MET A 155 -4.94 19.38 2.96
CA MET A 155 -4.50 18.26 2.11
C MET A 155 -2.98 18.07 2.15
N LYS A 156 -2.22 19.14 1.92
CA LYS A 156 -0.75 19.12 1.96
C LYS A 156 -0.21 18.63 3.31
N MET A 157 -0.73 19.18 4.41
CA MET A 157 -0.31 18.83 5.76
C MET A 157 -0.58 17.36 6.08
N GLN A 158 -1.74 16.84 5.68
CA GLN A 158 -2.07 15.42 5.90
C GLN A 158 -1.24 14.49 5.02
N ALA A 159 -0.93 14.90 3.79
CA ALA A 159 0.01 14.17 2.93
C ALA A 159 1.42 14.14 3.53
N GLU A 160 1.92 15.26 4.09
CA GLU A 160 3.21 15.32 4.79
C GLU A 160 3.23 14.37 5.99
N ARG A 161 2.19 14.38 6.84
CA ARG A 161 2.09 13.45 7.97
C ARG A 161 2.09 11.98 7.55
N ALA A 162 1.38 11.63 6.48
CA ALA A 162 1.40 10.27 5.96
C ALA A 162 2.81 9.85 5.50
N ARG A 163 3.55 10.77 4.85
CA ARG A 163 4.94 10.54 4.44
C ARG A 163 5.88 10.39 5.62
N ASP A 164 5.72 11.19 6.66
CA ASP A 164 6.51 11.08 7.90
C ASP A 164 6.28 9.73 8.60
N MET A 165 5.09 9.14 8.44
CA MET A 165 4.76 7.79 8.88
C MET A 165 5.27 6.69 7.93
N GLY A 166 6.07 7.03 6.92
CA GLY A 166 6.68 6.09 5.98
C GLY A 166 5.77 5.62 4.83
N ILE A 167 4.57 6.19 4.72
CA ILE A 167 3.60 5.85 3.68
C ILE A 167 3.99 6.56 2.37
N LYS A 168 4.07 5.79 1.29
CA LYS A 168 4.45 6.27 -0.04
C LYS A 168 3.18 6.51 -0.85
N LEU A 169 2.86 7.78 -1.08
CA LEU A 169 1.63 8.22 -1.75
C LEU A 169 1.83 8.32 -3.26
N PHE A 170 1.08 7.53 -4.01
CA PHE A 170 0.88 7.68 -5.46
C PHE A 170 -0.40 8.48 -5.71
N ALA A 171 -0.33 9.47 -6.60
CA ALA A 171 -1.51 10.21 -7.05
C ALA A 171 -1.90 9.77 -8.47
N VAL A 172 -3.12 9.28 -8.61
CA VAL A 172 -3.65 8.72 -9.86
C VAL A 172 -4.94 9.45 -10.22
N ALA A 173 -4.99 9.97 -11.44
CA ALA A 173 -6.15 10.70 -11.90
C ALA A 173 -7.26 9.76 -12.41
N PRO A 174 -8.55 10.00 -12.14
CA PRO A 174 -9.63 9.25 -12.78
C PRO A 174 -9.66 9.42 -14.31
N SER A 175 -9.32 10.62 -14.79
CA SER A 175 -9.30 11.01 -16.21
C SER A 175 -8.24 12.10 -16.45
N GLU A 176 -8.20 12.69 -17.65
CA GLU A 176 -7.30 13.82 -17.95
C GLU A 176 -7.71 15.16 -17.32
N LYS A 177 -8.98 15.29 -16.90
CA LYS A 177 -9.47 16.53 -16.28
C LYS A 177 -9.08 16.56 -14.81
N VAL A 178 -7.98 17.25 -14.52
CA VAL A 178 -7.36 17.27 -13.18
C VAL A 178 -6.92 18.67 -12.75
N TYR A 179 -6.85 18.87 -11.44
CA TYR A 179 -6.07 19.89 -10.80
C TYR A 179 -4.68 19.35 -10.45
N GLU A 180 -3.74 19.49 -11.38
CA GLU A 180 -2.40 18.87 -11.28
C GLU A 180 -1.61 19.33 -10.04
N GLN A 181 -1.77 20.58 -9.61
CA GLN A 181 -1.11 21.06 -8.39
C GLN A 181 -1.62 20.29 -7.16
N GLY A 182 -2.92 20.01 -7.06
CA GLY A 182 -3.48 19.22 -5.98
C GLY A 182 -2.95 17.79 -5.97
N LEU A 183 -2.82 17.16 -7.14
CA LEU A 183 -2.22 15.83 -7.27
C LEU A 183 -0.76 15.80 -6.82
N ARG A 184 0.02 16.85 -7.14
CA ARG A 184 1.41 16.99 -6.70
C ARG A 184 1.53 17.22 -5.20
N GLU A 185 0.59 17.92 -4.58
CA GLU A 185 0.56 18.08 -3.11
C GLU A 185 0.32 16.74 -2.39
N ILE A 186 -0.39 15.81 -3.02
CA ILE A 186 -0.65 14.45 -2.50
C ILE A 186 0.54 13.52 -2.75
N ALA A 187 1.06 13.47 -3.98
CA ALA A 187 2.09 12.51 -4.37
C ALA A 187 3.41 12.72 -3.60
N ASN A 188 4.16 11.65 -3.35
CA ASN A 188 5.54 11.77 -2.89
C ASN A 188 6.44 12.42 -3.97
N LEU A 189 7.62 12.87 -3.55
CA LEU A 189 8.72 13.22 -4.44
C LEU A 189 9.61 11.99 -4.68
N PRO A 190 10.22 11.83 -5.87
CA PRO A 190 10.06 12.66 -7.06
C PRO A 190 8.74 12.41 -7.80
N HIS A 191 8.15 13.47 -8.39
CA HIS A 191 6.85 13.33 -9.07
C HIS A 191 6.90 12.46 -10.32
N GLU A 192 8.07 12.35 -10.94
CA GLU A 192 8.38 11.44 -12.05
C GLU A 192 8.20 9.96 -11.66
N LEU A 193 8.15 9.66 -10.36
CA LEU A 193 7.89 8.31 -9.85
C LEU A 193 6.45 8.16 -9.31
N TYR A 194 6.00 9.09 -8.47
CA TYR A 194 4.77 8.93 -7.69
C TYR A 194 3.51 9.54 -8.32
N ARG A 195 3.66 10.45 -9.29
CA ARG A 195 2.55 11.07 -10.02
C ARG A 195 2.56 10.70 -11.50
N ASN A 196 3.73 10.81 -12.14
CA ASN A 196 4.11 10.38 -13.49
C ASN A 196 3.00 10.33 -14.57
N ASN A 197 2.07 11.28 -14.55
CA ASN A 197 0.86 11.30 -15.38
C ASN A 197 0.01 10.01 -15.32
N TYR A 198 -0.04 9.33 -14.17
CA TYR A 198 -0.93 8.20 -13.96
C TYR A 198 -2.39 8.62 -14.09
N ALA A 199 -3.14 7.88 -14.91
CA ALA A 199 -4.57 8.03 -15.08
C ALA A 199 -5.26 6.66 -15.17
N ILE A 200 -6.50 6.55 -14.67
CA ILE A 200 -7.28 5.33 -14.70
C ILE A 200 -7.74 5.02 -16.13
N THR A 201 -8.13 6.05 -16.88
CA THR A 201 -8.58 5.92 -18.26
C THR A 201 -7.52 6.41 -19.25
N GLN A 202 -7.54 5.85 -20.46
CA GLN A 202 -6.76 6.37 -21.57
C GLN A 202 -7.28 7.76 -21.99
N ARG A 203 -6.42 8.53 -22.67
CA ARG A 203 -6.78 9.84 -23.22
C ARG A 203 -8.01 9.73 -24.11
N ASP A 204 -8.98 10.63 -23.91
CA ASP A 204 -10.23 10.75 -24.68
C ASP A 204 -11.12 9.49 -24.72
N THR A 205 -10.83 8.47 -23.90
CA THR A 205 -11.67 7.27 -23.79
C THR A 205 -12.03 7.00 -22.33
N LEU A 206 -13.02 6.13 -22.14
CA LEU A 206 -13.30 5.54 -20.82
C LEU A 206 -12.56 4.20 -20.65
N GLU A 207 -11.75 3.75 -21.59
CA GLU A 207 -11.06 2.48 -21.47
C GLU A 207 -9.98 2.56 -20.39
N ILE A 208 -9.85 1.51 -19.58
CA ILE A 208 -8.85 1.45 -18.52
C ILE A 208 -7.45 1.44 -19.15
N ASP A 209 -6.57 2.31 -18.66
CA ASP A 209 -5.17 2.31 -19.02
C ASP A 209 -4.39 1.29 -18.17
N VAL A 210 -4.27 0.06 -18.70
CA VAL A 210 -3.52 -1.02 -18.05
C VAL A 210 -2.03 -0.69 -17.91
N ASN A 211 -1.48 0.16 -18.79
CA ASN A 211 -0.08 0.59 -18.69
C ASN A 211 0.16 1.41 -17.41
N THR A 212 -0.82 2.22 -16.99
CA THR A 212 -0.73 2.93 -15.71
C THR A 212 -0.60 1.95 -14.53
N ILE A 213 -1.34 0.84 -14.53
CA ILE A 213 -1.19 -0.22 -13.51
C ILE A 213 0.24 -0.76 -13.51
N ASP A 214 0.74 -1.17 -14.68
CA ASP A 214 2.06 -1.78 -14.81
C ASP A 214 3.17 -0.84 -14.36
N ARG A 215 3.08 0.45 -14.71
CA ARG A 215 4.06 1.46 -14.30
C ARG A 215 4.05 1.73 -12.80
N ILE A 216 2.88 1.77 -12.16
CA ILE A 216 2.78 1.94 -10.70
C ILE A 216 3.36 0.71 -10.00
N ILE A 217 3.00 -0.50 -10.42
CA ILE A 217 3.54 -1.74 -9.82
C ILE A 217 5.05 -1.80 -10.00
N GLN A 218 5.58 -1.46 -11.18
CA GLN A 218 7.03 -1.39 -11.41
C GLN A 218 7.70 -0.38 -10.47
N ALA A 219 7.13 0.82 -10.30
CA ALA A 219 7.61 1.81 -9.35
C ALA A 219 7.59 1.29 -7.90
N MET A 220 6.52 0.64 -7.47
CA MET A 220 6.43 0.01 -6.15
C MET A 220 7.52 -1.05 -5.98
N MET A 221 7.71 -1.94 -6.96
CA MET A 221 8.74 -2.98 -6.89
C MET A 221 10.16 -2.42 -6.85
N LEU A 222 10.45 -1.34 -7.58
CA LEU A 222 11.73 -0.63 -7.49
C LEU A 222 11.95 -0.08 -6.08
N LEU A 223 10.93 0.54 -5.49
CA LEU A 223 10.98 1.09 -4.13
C LEU A 223 11.11 -0.01 -3.07
N ILE A 224 10.41 -1.14 -3.24
CA ILE A 224 10.53 -2.30 -2.35
C ILE A 224 11.95 -2.83 -2.42
N LYS A 225 12.49 -3.11 -3.61
CA LYS A 225 13.84 -3.66 -3.81
C LYS A 225 14.95 -2.73 -3.33
N GLY A 226 14.72 -1.42 -3.37
CA GLY A 226 15.64 -0.40 -2.83
C GLY A 226 15.41 -0.02 -1.37
N SER A 227 14.36 -0.52 -0.71
CA SER A 227 14.02 -0.11 0.66
C SER A 227 15.00 -0.68 1.70
N PRO A 228 15.36 0.08 2.75
CA PRO A 228 16.17 -0.44 3.84
C PRO A 228 15.55 -1.68 4.50
N GLU A 229 14.22 -1.78 4.55
CA GLU A 229 13.51 -2.94 5.10
C GLU A 229 13.79 -4.20 4.30
N SER A 230 13.64 -4.17 2.96
CA SER A 230 13.96 -5.34 2.12
C SER A 230 15.45 -5.66 2.09
N ILE A 231 16.31 -4.63 2.07
CA ILE A 231 17.77 -4.78 2.07
C ILE A 231 18.25 -5.37 3.40
N PHE A 232 17.70 -4.90 4.52
CA PHE A 232 18.03 -5.41 5.84
C PHE A 232 17.64 -6.88 5.94
N ILE A 233 16.41 -7.22 5.52
CA ILE A 233 15.92 -8.60 5.48
C ILE A 233 16.82 -9.50 4.61
N ALA A 234 17.21 -9.03 3.41
CA ALA A 234 18.07 -9.78 2.49
C ALA A 234 19.53 -9.92 2.97
N ARG A 235 20.02 -9.04 3.84
CA ARG A 235 21.42 -9.07 4.33
C ARG A 235 21.64 -9.95 5.55
N VAL A 236 20.59 -10.43 6.21
CA VAL A 236 20.73 -11.34 7.36
C VAL A 236 21.18 -12.72 6.84
N PRO A 237 22.39 -13.21 7.21
CA PRO A 237 22.87 -14.51 6.74
C PRO A 237 21.91 -15.62 7.17
N LEU A 238 21.60 -16.54 6.26
CA LEU A 238 20.91 -17.77 6.62
C LEU A 238 21.77 -18.53 7.65
N PRO A 239 21.19 -19.07 8.73
CA PRO A 239 21.93 -19.94 9.62
C PRO A 239 22.46 -21.14 8.83
N PRO A 240 23.66 -21.65 9.17
CA PRO A 240 24.24 -22.81 8.49
C PRO A 240 23.28 -24.01 8.57
N PRO A 241 23.25 -24.87 7.53
CA PRO A 241 22.43 -26.08 7.56
C PRO A 241 22.79 -26.93 8.79
N LEU A 242 21.78 -27.50 9.44
CA LEU A 242 22.01 -28.39 10.58
C LEU A 242 22.92 -29.56 10.16
N PRO A 243 23.88 -29.97 11.00
CA PRO A 243 24.66 -31.16 10.73
C PRO A 243 23.72 -32.36 10.63
N TYR A 244 23.88 -33.15 9.56
CA TYR A 244 23.14 -34.39 9.37
C TYR A 244 23.38 -35.32 10.57
N HIS A 245 22.37 -35.50 11.42
CA HIS A 245 22.39 -36.56 12.41
C HIS A 245 22.22 -37.90 11.70
N HIS A 246 23.34 -38.60 11.52
CA HIS A 246 23.29 -40.04 11.28
C HIS A 246 22.73 -40.71 12.53
N THR A 247 21.46 -41.12 12.49
CA THR A 247 20.91 -42.09 13.42
C THR A 247 21.59 -43.43 13.15
N PRO A 248 22.31 -44.03 14.11
CA PRO A 248 22.80 -45.38 13.94
C PRO A 248 21.59 -46.33 13.92
N LEU A 249 21.48 -47.14 12.87
CA LEU A 249 20.59 -48.30 12.87
C LEU A 249 21.09 -49.23 13.99
N GLN A 250 20.30 -49.36 15.07
CA GLN A 250 20.48 -50.45 16.03
C GLN A 250 20.09 -51.75 15.32
N GLY A 251 21.06 -52.65 15.21
CA GLY A 251 20.86 -54.05 14.82
C GLY A 251 20.41 -54.92 15.98
#